data_AF-A0A2E9V6B7-F1
#
_entry.id   AF-A0A2E9V6B7-F1
#
_cell.length_a   1.000
_cell.length_b   1.000
_cell.length_c   1.000
_cell.angle_alpha   90.00
_cell.angle_beta   90.00
_cell.angle_gamma   90.00
#
_symmetry.space_group_name_H-M   'P 1'
#
loop_
_entity.id
_entity.type
_entity.pdbx_description
1 polymer ?
#
loop_
_entity_poly.entity_id
_entity_poly.type
_entity_poly.pdbx_seq_one_letter_code
_entity_poly.pdbx_strand_id
1 'polypeptide(L)'
;NLNNKLGTFVKIDNFDETKDTIQSIREKICIYTRFFIHALSDEDILSFMLHLAEITKPHDLFISEFRIIGDEKNTKETSKHFRNFIDPSKFLCSMNDHNFKVRYKITGTGYAKYKDDDALVMRVIGEKM
;
A
#
# COMPACT_ATOMS: atom_id res chain seq x y z
N ASN A 1 -35.24 8.56 7.46
CA ASN A 1 -34.16 9.57 7.58
C ASN A 1 -32.81 8.88 7.50
N LEU A 2 -32.27 8.79 6.28
CA LEU A 2 -30.92 8.29 6.01
C LEU A 2 -29.91 9.33 6.50
N ASN A 3 -29.48 9.19 7.75
CA ASN A 3 -28.30 9.90 8.25
C ASN A 3 -27.09 9.36 7.49
N ASN A 4 -26.73 10.04 6.41
CA ASN A 4 -25.42 9.95 5.78
C ASN A 4 -24.38 10.31 6.86
N LYS A 5 -23.84 9.30 7.54
CA LYS A 5 -22.67 9.47 8.40
C LYS A 5 -21.53 9.81 7.46
N LEU A 6 -21.31 11.11 7.26
CA LEU A 6 -20.12 11.64 6.62
C LEU A 6 -18.93 10.94 7.30
N GLY A 7 -18.09 10.25 6.54
CA GLY A 7 -16.97 9.50 7.10
C GLY A 7 -16.15 10.41 8.02
N THR A 8 -15.87 9.96 9.24
CA THR A 8 -14.99 10.69 10.14
C THR A 8 -13.58 10.62 9.59
N PHE A 9 -13.03 11.77 9.17
CA PHE A 9 -11.62 11.87 8.83
C PHE A 9 -10.83 12.07 10.11
N VAL A 10 -10.03 11.08 10.48
CA VAL A 10 -9.04 11.21 11.56
C VAL A 10 -7.71 11.53 10.91
N LYS A 11 -7.20 12.74 11.15
CA LYS A 11 -5.82 13.08 10.81
C LYS A 11 -4.93 12.45 11.86
N ILE A 12 -3.93 11.70 11.39
CA ILE A 12 -2.91 11.10 12.25
C ILE A 12 -1.59 11.76 11.88
N ASP A 13 -1.01 12.49 12.83
CA ASP A 13 0.20 13.28 12.61
C ASP A 13 1.48 12.49 12.88
N ASN A 14 1.40 11.50 13.78
CA ASN A 14 2.49 10.57 14.05
C ASN A 14 2.09 9.13 13.70
N PHE A 15 2.97 8.43 12.98
CA PHE A 15 2.77 7.04 12.61
C PHE A 15 2.56 6.12 13.83
N ASP A 16 3.18 6.43 14.97
CA ASP A 16 3.00 5.66 16.21
C ASP A 16 1.55 5.73 16.74
N GLU A 17 0.84 6.83 16.51
CA GLU A 17 -0.55 7.03 16.95
C GLU A 17 -1.55 6.17 16.16
N THR A 18 -1.13 5.64 15.01
CA THR A 18 -1.99 4.79 14.18
C THR A 18 -2.32 3.48 14.87
N LYS A 19 -1.43 2.96 15.73
CA LYS A 19 -1.63 1.67 16.40
C LYS A 19 -2.86 1.68 17.29
N ASP A 20 -2.93 2.60 18.24
CA ASP A 20 -4.06 2.69 19.17
C ASP A 20 -5.38 2.97 18.42
N THR A 21 -5.30 3.86 17.42
CA THR A 21 -6.45 4.20 16.57
C THR A 21 -6.99 2.96 15.87
N ILE A 22 -6.14 2.22 15.17
CA ILE A 22 -6.53 1.03 14.40
C ILE A 22 -6.96 -0.10 15.34
N GLN A 23 -6.23 -0.34 16.42
CA GLN A 23 -6.54 -1.42 17.35
C GLN A 23 -7.84 -1.18 18.14
N SER A 24 -8.28 0.08 18.29
CA SER A 24 -9.58 0.41 18.88
C SER A 24 -10.77 0.01 17.99
N ILE A 25 -10.57 -0.11 16.67
CA ILE A 25 -11.61 -0.51 15.72
C ILE A 25 -11.92 -2.00 15.91
N ARG A 26 -13.19 -2.33 16.09
CA ARG A 26 -13.64 -3.72 16.32
C ARG A 26 -13.99 -4.44 15.03
N GLU A 27 -14.41 -3.67 14.04
CA GLU A 27 -14.72 -4.12 12.70
C GLU A 27 -13.44 -4.44 11.93
N LYS A 28 -13.58 -5.29 10.91
CA LYS A 28 -12.53 -5.54 9.93
C LYS A 28 -12.17 -4.24 9.21
N ILE A 29 -10.87 -3.97 9.09
CA ILE A 29 -10.38 -2.77 8.40
C ILE A 29 -9.72 -3.11 7.06
N CYS A 30 -9.54 -2.07 6.25
CA CYS A 30 -8.79 -2.11 5.01
C CYS A 30 -7.82 -0.93 4.97
N ILE A 31 -6.52 -1.24 4.91
CA ILE A 31 -5.45 -0.25 4.72
C ILE A 31 -5.17 -0.18 3.22
N TYR A 32 -5.33 1.01 2.65
CA TYR A 32 -5.17 1.23 1.22
C TYR A 32 -4.04 2.22 0.95
N THR A 33 -3.06 1.82 0.15
CA THR A 33 -1.92 2.67 -0.22
C THR A 33 -1.72 2.69 -1.74
N ARG A 34 -2.07 3.81 -2.36
CA ARG A 34 -1.82 4.03 -3.79
C ARG A 34 -0.65 4.97 -3.98
N PHE A 35 0.31 4.58 -4.79
CA PHE A 35 1.47 5.39 -5.13
C PHE A 35 2.26 5.89 -3.89
N PHE A 36 2.26 5.10 -2.82
CA PHE A 36 2.95 5.40 -1.57
C PHE A 36 4.24 4.59 -1.41
N ILE A 37 4.15 3.26 -1.56
CA ILE A 37 5.29 2.35 -1.35
C ILE A 37 6.51 2.72 -2.21
N HIS A 38 6.30 3.11 -3.46
CA HIS A 38 7.40 3.50 -4.35
C HIS A 38 8.03 4.85 -4.01
N ALA A 39 7.50 5.61 -3.05
CA ALA A 39 8.12 6.83 -2.55
C ALA A 39 9.02 6.57 -1.32
N LEU A 40 9.04 5.33 -0.82
CA LEU A 40 9.78 4.92 0.37
C LEU A 40 11.14 4.28 0.00
N SER A 41 12.14 4.48 0.86
CA SER A 41 13.38 3.71 0.79
C SER A 41 13.14 2.23 1.16
N ASP A 42 14.09 1.34 0.88
CA ASP A 42 13.95 -0.08 1.27
C ASP A 42 13.83 -0.25 2.79
N GLU A 43 14.52 0.59 3.57
CA GLU A 43 14.46 0.63 5.04
C GLU A 43 13.09 1.08 5.53
N ASP A 44 12.51 2.11 4.89
CA ASP A 44 11.17 2.60 5.20
C ASP A 44 10.08 1.59 4.82
N ILE A 45 10.26 0.84 3.72
CA ILE A 45 9.34 -0.24 3.33
C ILE A 45 9.34 -1.34 4.38
N LEU A 46 10.53 -1.75 4.86
CA LEU A 46 10.62 -2.73 5.93
C LEU A 46 9.90 -2.24 7.19
N SER A 47 10.17 -1.00 7.58
CA SER A 47 9.54 -0.37 8.77
C SER A 47 8.02 -0.28 8.61
N PHE A 48 7.53 0.08 7.42
CA PHE A 48 6.12 0.08 7.08
C PHE A 48 5.50 -1.31 7.18
N MET A 49 6.15 -2.35 6.66
CA MET A 49 5.64 -3.73 6.68
C MET A 49 5.59 -4.30 8.11
N LEU A 50 6.59 -4.01 8.94
CA LEU A 50 6.60 -4.38 10.36
C LEU A 50 5.43 -3.72 11.10
N HIS A 51 5.26 -2.42 10.92
CA HIS A 51 4.17 -1.67 11.54
C HIS A 51 2.80 -2.13 11.06
N LEU A 52 2.64 -2.34 9.75
CA LEU A 52 1.43 -2.89 9.17
C LEU A 52 1.07 -4.25 9.79
N ALA A 53 2.07 -5.11 10.01
CA ALA A 53 1.87 -6.41 10.63
C ALA A 53 1.46 -6.32 12.11
N GLU A 54 1.90 -5.29 12.83
CA GLU A 54 1.61 -5.02 14.24
C GLU A 54 0.20 -4.45 14.46
N ILE A 55 -0.23 -3.53 13.59
CA ILE A 55 -1.52 -2.84 13.76
C ILE A 55 -2.70 -3.66 13.22
N THR A 56 -2.47 -4.54 12.25
CA THR A 56 -3.54 -5.35 11.63
C THR A 56 -3.88 -6.60 12.42
N LYS A 57 -5.17 -6.94 12.40
CA LYS A 57 -5.75 -8.15 13.02
C LYS A 57 -6.06 -9.19 11.95
N PRO A 58 -6.23 -10.48 12.30
CA PRO A 58 -6.65 -11.50 11.36
C PRO A 58 -7.87 -11.06 10.55
N HIS A 59 -7.84 -11.34 9.25
CA HIS A 59 -8.81 -10.93 8.23
C HIS A 59 -8.77 -9.47 7.79
N ASP A 60 -7.98 -8.59 8.40
CA ASP A 60 -7.80 -7.23 7.87
C ASP A 60 -7.16 -7.26 6.48
N LEU A 61 -7.48 -6.26 5.67
CA LEU A 61 -6.98 -6.15 4.30
C LEU A 61 -5.88 -5.10 4.19
N PHE A 62 -4.85 -5.45 3.43
CA PHE A 62 -3.88 -4.50 2.90
C PHE A 62 -3.98 -4.49 1.37
N ILE A 63 -4.24 -3.32 0.80
CA ILE A 63 -4.38 -3.13 -0.64
C ILE A 63 -3.38 -2.08 -1.08
N SER A 64 -2.57 -2.40 -2.09
CA SER A 64 -1.56 -1.48 -2.57
C SER A 64 -1.41 -1.46 -4.09
N GLU A 65 -1.03 -0.29 -4.60
CA GLU A 65 -0.62 -0.04 -5.98
C GLU A 65 0.68 0.77 -5.98
N PHE A 66 1.74 0.26 -6.60
CA PHE A 66 3.04 0.93 -6.65
C PHE A 66 3.83 0.59 -7.92
N ARG A 67 4.77 1.48 -8.28
CA ARG A 67 5.67 1.31 -9.43
C ARG A 67 6.70 0.21 -9.14
N ILE A 68 7.04 -0.57 -10.15
CA ILE A 68 7.94 -1.71 -10.02
C ILE A 68 9.13 -1.60 -10.97
N ILE A 69 10.13 -2.45 -10.76
CA ILE A 69 11.27 -2.59 -11.68
C ILE A 69 10.77 -2.78 -13.11
N GLY A 70 11.39 -2.06 -14.05
CA GLY A 70 10.99 -1.96 -15.45
C GLY A 70 10.30 -0.63 -15.79
N ASP A 71 9.70 0.06 -14.80
CA ASP A 71 9.08 1.36 -15.01
C ASP A 71 10.11 2.50 -15.15
N GLU A 72 11.40 2.28 -14.87
CA GLU A 72 12.45 3.30 -14.90
C GLU A 72 12.55 4.00 -16.27
N LYS A 73 12.22 3.27 -17.34
CA LYS A 73 12.34 3.71 -18.73
C LYS A 73 11.11 4.41 -19.29
N ASN A 74 9.96 4.33 -18.61
CA ASN A 74 8.71 4.92 -19.10
C ASN A 74 8.72 6.46 -19.04
N THR A 75 7.81 7.14 -19.73
CA THR A 75 7.62 8.59 -19.60
C THR A 75 7.07 8.94 -18.21
N LYS A 76 7.49 10.07 -17.63
CA LYS A 76 6.99 10.58 -16.35
C LYS A 76 6.46 12.00 -16.53
N GLU A 77 5.16 12.18 -16.33
CA GLU A 77 4.51 13.50 -16.42
C GLU A 77 4.73 14.38 -15.18
N THR A 78 5.12 13.76 -14.07
CA THR A 78 5.37 14.44 -12.80
C THR A 78 6.83 14.88 -12.66
N SER A 79 7.07 15.96 -11.92
CA SER A 79 8.42 16.46 -11.63
C SER A 79 9.33 15.36 -11.05
N LYS A 80 10.65 15.49 -11.26
CA LYS A 80 11.62 14.54 -10.70
C LYS A 80 11.50 14.50 -9.18
N HIS A 81 11.16 13.34 -8.66
CA HIS A 81 11.19 12.97 -7.25
C HIS A 81 11.77 11.57 -7.12
N PHE A 82 12.23 11.22 -5.92
CA PHE A 82 12.70 9.87 -5.62
C PHE A 82 11.58 8.86 -5.90
N ARG A 83 11.93 7.79 -6.63
CA ARG A 83 11.04 6.65 -6.88
C ARG A 83 11.84 5.37 -6.72
N ASN A 84 11.44 4.58 -5.74
CA ASN A 84 11.91 3.23 -5.57
C ASN A 84 11.11 2.30 -6.48
N PHE A 85 11.78 1.67 -7.43
CA PHE A 85 11.17 0.71 -8.34
C PHE A 85 11.22 -0.67 -7.70
N ILE A 86 10.10 -1.08 -7.12
CA ILE A 86 10.06 -2.25 -6.23
C ILE A 86 10.15 -3.55 -7.03
N ASP A 87 10.92 -4.52 -6.53
CA ASP A 87 10.90 -5.89 -7.04
C ASP A 87 9.60 -6.60 -6.57
N PRO A 88 8.68 -6.98 -7.49
CA PRO A 88 7.43 -7.63 -7.12
C PRO A 88 7.62 -8.91 -6.30
N SER A 89 8.68 -9.68 -6.61
CA SER A 89 8.93 -10.96 -5.96
C SER A 89 9.36 -10.75 -4.51
N LYS A 90 10.27 -9.79 -4.27
CA LYS A 90 10.70 -9.43 -2.91
C LYS A 90 9.55 -8.89 -2.07
N PHE A 91 8.70 -8.04 -2.66
CA PHE A 91 7.54 -7.50 -1.94
C PHE A 91 6.56 -8.59 -1.53
N LEU A 92 6.29 -9.57 -2.41
CA LEU A 92 5.43 -10.70 -2.11
C LEU A 92 6.01 -11.62 -1.03
N CYS A 93 7.33 -11.87 -1.04
CA CYS A 93 7.99 -12.59 0.05
C CYS A 93 7.81 -11.83 1.37
N SER A 94 8.08 -10.52 1.38
CA SER A 94 7.88 -9.68 2.57
C SER A 94 6.44 -9.74 3.09
N MET A 95 5.43 -9.70 2.23
CA MET A 95 4.03 -9.88 2.66
C MET A 95 3.82 -11.21 3.39
N ASN A 96 4.36 -12.31 2.84
CA ASN A 96 4.26 -13.63 3.46
C ASN A 96 4.97 -13.67 4.83
N ASP A 97 6.18 -13.11 4.91
CA ASP A 97 6.99 -13.05 6.13
C ASP A 97 6.30 -12.24 7.25
N HIS A 98 5.43 -11.31 6.88
CA HIS A 98 4.63 -10.47 7.79
C HIS A 98 3.19 -10.99 8.03
N ASN A 99 2.95 -12.27 7.74
CA ASN A 99 1.67 -12.97 7.89
C ASN A 99 0.52 -12.39 7.04
N PHE A 100 0.80 -11.89 5.84
CA PHE A 100 -0.25 -11.55 4.87
C PHE A 100 -0.37 -12.63 3.80
N LYS A 101 -1.56 -13.24 3.72
CA LYS A 101 -1.92 -14.11 2.62
C LYS A 101 -2.31 -13.29 1.41
N VAL A 102 -1.57 -13.44 0.31
CA VAL A 102 -1.88 -12.76 -0.96
C VAL A 102 -3.16 -13.35 -1.56
N ARG A 103 -4.19 -12.52 -1.70
CA ARG A 103 -5.49 -12.88 -2.28
C ARG A 103 -5.59 -12.51 -3.75
N TYR A 104 -4.91 -11.44 -4.15
CA TYR A 104 -4.87 -10.97 -5.52
C TYR A 104 -3.54 -10.30 -5.79
N LYS A 105 -2.98 -10.52 -6.99
CA LYS A 105 -1.85 -9.76 -7.50
C LYS A 105 -1.93 -9.66 -9.01
N ILE A 106 -1.53 -8.52 -9.55
CA ILE A 106 -1.33 -8.32 -10.99
C ILE A 106 -0.20 -7.31 -11.21
N THR A 107 0.53 -7.48 -12.30
CA THR A 107 1.52 -6.51 -12.78
C THR A 107 1.21 -6.10 -14.21
N GLY A 108 1.58 -4.88 -14.58
CA GLY A 108 1.47 -4.42 -15.96
C GLY A 108 1.27 -2.91 -16.09
N THR A 109 1.23 -2.47 -17.33
CA THR A 109 0.75 -1.14 -17.74
C THR A 109 -0.75 -1.21 -18.04
N GLY A 110 -1.37 -0.07 -18.29
CA GLY A 110 -2.81 0.08 -18.51
C GLY A 110 -3.63 0.22 -17.23
N TYR A 111 -3.02 -0.05 -16.08
CA TYR A 111 -3.66 0.03 -14.77
C TYR A 111 -3.59 1.43 -14.16
N ALA A 112 -2.56 2.22 -14.48
CA ALA A 112 -2.31 3.49 -13.82
C ALA A 112 -2.06 4.64 -14.83
N LYS A 113 -2.98 4.79 -15.79
CA LYS A 113 -2.92 5.84 -16.81
C LYS A 113 -3.22 7.21 -16.21
N TYR A 114 -2.34 8.17 -16.48
CA TYR A 114 -2.56 9.58 -16.19
C TYR A 114 -1.91 10.44 -17.27
N LYS A 115 -2.74 11.10 -18.09
CA LYS A 115 -2.28 11.77 -19.32
C LYS A 115 -1.45 10.79 -20.17
N ASP A 116 -0.21 11.13 -20.48
CA ASP A 116 0.72 10.30 -21.25
C ASP A 116 1.57 9.34 -20.39
N ASP A 117 1.42 9.38 -19.05
CA ASP A 117 2.06 8.42 -18.13
C ASP A 117 1.21 7.15 -18.05
N ASP A 118 1.81 6.01 -18.39
CA ASP A 118 1.24 4.68 -18.17
C ASP A 118 2.24 3.84 -17.39
N ALA A 119 2.21 4.02 -16.07
CA ALA A 119 3.17 3.41 -15.17
C ALA A 119 3.03 1.88 -15.17
N LEU A 120 4.17 1.18 -15.26
CA LEU A 120 4.26 -0.23 -14.96
C LEU A 120 4.15 -0.39 -13.44
N VAL A 121 3.06 -0.99 -12.99
CA VAL A 121 2.72 -1.11 -11.58
C VAL A 121 2.48 -2.55 -11.17
N MET A 122 2.57 -2.79 -9.88
CA MET A 122 1.96 -3.93 -9.21
C MET A 122 0.72 -3.47 -8.45
N ARG A 123 -0.36 -4.25 -8.53
CA ARG A 123 -1.50 -4.18 -7.63
C ARG A 123 -1.54 -5.45 -6.80
N VAL A 124 -1.82 -5.31 -5.51
CA VAL A 124 -1.87 -6.45 -4.60
C VAL A 124 -2.96 -6.26 -3.54
N ILE A 125 -3.60 -7.37 -3.18
CA ILE A 125 -4.49 -7.49 -2.03
C ILE A 125 -3.93 -8.59 -1.14
N GLY A 126 -3.51 -8.22 0.08
CA GLY A 126 -3.16 -9.13 1.15
C GLY A 126 -4.27 -9.16 2.19
N GLU A 127 -4.50 -10.33 2.77
CA GLU A 127 -5.32 -10.50 3.96
C GLU A 127 -4.43 -10.96 5.11
N LYS A 128 -4.52 -10.29 6.26
CA LYS A 128 -3.80 -10.69 7.46
C LYS A 128 -4.29 -12.08 7.92
N MET A 129 -3.34 -12.99 8.13
CA MET A 129 -3.60 -14.35 8.64
C MET A 129 -3.83 -14.37 10.15
#